data_AF-A0A0G0NXC9-F1
#
_entry.id   AF-A0A0G0NXC9-F1
#
_cell.length_a   1.000
_cell.length_b   1.000
_cell.length_c   1.000
_cell.angle_alpha   90.00
_cell.angle_beta   90.00
_cell.angle_gamma   90.00
#
_symmetry.space_group_name_H-M   'P 1'
#
loop_
_entity.id
_entity.type
_entity.pdbx_description
1 polymer ?
#
loop_
_entity_poly.entity_id
_entity_poly.type
_entity_poly.pdbx_seq_one_letter_code
_entity_poly.pdbx_strand_id
1 'polypeptide(L)'
;MFRKLHLYFLPHPDNNHRAFILQPKFLAFLIFIYLLNQSFLRSLTVLKPGILGYASEITSQKVFEFTNQERLKYDLPPLSFNSTLARSATAKAQDMFENNYWAHTSPTGTNPWDFFKQEGY
;
A
#
# COMPACT_ATOMS: atom_id res chain seq x y z
N MET A 1 -20.79 -38.86 -1.94
CA MET A 1 -20.43 -37.60 -1.23
C MET A 1 -20.40 -36.37 -2.15
N PHE A 2 -20.11 -36.48 -3.46
CA PHE A 2 -19.99 -35.33 -4.39
C PHE A 2 -21.28 -34.90 -5.13
N ARG A 3 -22.40 -35.60 -4.95
CA ARG A 3 -23.60 -35.46 -5.81
C ARG A 3 -24.27 -34.07 -5.75
N LYS A 4 -23.97 -33.28 -4.71
CA LYS A 4 -24.52 -31.92 -4.51
C LYS A 4 -23.53 -30.79 -4.78
N LEU A 5 -22.30 -31.08 -5.19
CA LEU A 5 -21.28 -30.04 -5.43
C LEU A 5 -21.72 -29.06 -6.53
N HIS A 6 -22.43 -29.57 -7.55
CA HIS A 6 -22.94 -28.74 -8.64
C HIS A 6 -23.91 -27.64 -8.15
N LEU A 7 -24.67 -27.86 -7.07
CA LEU A 7 -25.60 -26.87 -6.50
C LEU A 7 -24.90 -25.64 -5.92
N TYR A 8 -23.60 -25.72 -5.64
CA TYR A 8 -22.82 -24.57 -5.18
C TYR A 8 -22.53 -23.58 -6.30
N PHE A 9 -22.43 -24.06 -7.54
CA PHE A 9 -22.01 -23.26 -8.70
C PHE A 9 -23.13 -23.07 -9.73
N LEU A 10 -24.09 -24.00 -9.81
CA LEU A 10 -25.16 -24.02 -10.80
C LEU A 10 -26.55 -23.85 -10.16
N PRO A 11 -27.44 -23.04 -10.76
CA PRO A 11 -28.87 -23.03 -10.45
C PRO A 11 -29.55 -24.40 -10.66
N HIS A 12 -30.40 -24.80 -9.73
CA HIS A 12 -31.16 -26.04 -9.78
C HIS A 12 -32.49 -25.89 -9.00
N PRO A 13 -33.57 -26.62 -9.34
CA PRO A 13 -34.81 -26.58 -8.56
C PRO A 13 -34.59 -26.80 -7.05
N ASP A 14 -33.71 -27.73 -6.69
CA ASP A 14 -33.36 -28.04 -5.29
C ASP A 14 -32.63 -26.91 -4.54
N ASN A 15 -32.08 -25.90 -5.24
CA ASN A 15 -31.45 -24.72 -4.63
C ASN A 15 -32.22 -23.42 -4.92
N ASN A 16 -33.52 -23.53 -5.21
CA ASN A 16 -34.38 -22.40 -5.58
C ASN A 16 -33.80 -21.58 -6.74
N HIS A 17 -33.21 -22.28 -7.72
CA HIS A 17 -32.55 -21.71 -8.90
C HIS A 17 -31.45 -20.67 -8.57
N ARG A 18 -30.82 -20.78 -7.40
CA ARG A 18 -29.73 -19.90 -6.98
C ARG A 18 -28.57 -20.69 -6.40
N ALA A 19 -27.44 -20.63 -7.08
CA ALA A 19 -26.18 -21.23 -6.65
C ALA A 19 -25.82 -20.80 -5.20
N PHE A 20 -25.42 -21.76 -4.35
CA PHE A 20 -25.13 -21.46 -2.94
C PHE A 20 -24.03 -20.43 -2.75
N ILE A 21 -23.01 -20.39 -3.63
CA ILE A 21 -21.91 -19.41 -3.56
C ILE A 21 -22.40 -17.95 -3.69
N LEU A 22 -23.52 -17.75 -4.38
CA LEU A 22 -24.11 -16.43 -4.61
C LEU A 22 -25.14 -16.05 -3.54
N GLN A 23 -25.40 -16.92 -2.55
CA GLN A 23 -26.34 -16.61 -1.48
C GLN A 23 -25.70 -15.66 -0.45
N PRO A 24 -26.47 -14.75 0.16
CA PRO A 24 -25.91 -13.76 1.10
C PRO A 24 -25.23 -14.40 2.31
N LYS A 25 -25.72 -15.57 2.76
CA LYS A 25 -25.12 -16.33 3.86
C LYS A 25 -23.71 -16.82 3.52
N PHE A 26 -23.50 -17.29 2.30
CA PHE A 26 -22.18 -17.73 1.84
C PHE A 26 -21.25 -16.54 1.62
N LEU A 27 -21.75 -15.46 1.04
CA LEU A 27 -20.98 -14.22 0.89
C LEU A 27 -20.56 -13.66 2.26
N ALA A 28 -21.47 -13.63 3.24
CA ALA A 28 -21.16 -13.21 4.61
C ALA A 28 -20.09 -14.12 5.25
N PHE A 29 -20.17 -15.42 5.02
CA PHE A 29 -19.14 -16.37 5.46
C PHE A 29 -17.78 -16.11 4.82
N LEU A 30 -17.73 -15.84 3.50
CA LEU A 30 -16.49 -15.45 2.83
C LEU A 30 -15.92 -14.12 3.36
N ILE A 31 -16.77 -13.11 3.56
CA ILE A 31 -16.37 -11.83 4.15
C ILE A 31 -15.82 -12.05 5.56
N PHE A 32 -16.48 -12.89 6.37
CA PHE A 32 -16.01 -13.23 7.70
C PHE A 32 -14.63 -13.91 7.67
N ILE A 33 -14.41 -14.89 6.80
CA ILE A 33 -13.10 -15.54 6.62
C ILE A 33 -12.06 -14.51 6.19
N TYR A 34 -12.39 -13.63 5.24
CA TYR A 34 -11.50 -12.58 4.77
C TYR A 34 -11.09 -11.64 5.90
N LEU A 35 -12.05 -11.15 6.69
CA LEU A 35 -11.79 -10.27 7.83
C LEU A 35 -10.97 -10.96 8.93
N LEU A 36 -11.25 -12.25 9.20
CA LEU A 36 -10.50 -13.05 10.15
C LEU A 36 -9.05 -13.25 9.67
N ASN A 37 -8.85 -13.55 8.39
CA ASN A 37 -7.53 -13.65 7.79
C ASN A 37 -6.77 -12.31 7.85
N GLN A 38 -7.42 -11.20 7.52
CA GLN A 38 -6.83 -9.86 7.62
C GLN A 38 -6.44 -9.48 9.06
N SER A 39 -7.31 -9.77 10.03
CA SER A 39 -7.03 -9.55 11.45
C SER A 39 -5.84 -10.39 11.92
N PHE A 40 -5.78 -11.66 11.50
CA PHE A 40 -4.66 -12.55 11.81
C PHE A 40 -3.34 -12.06 11.21
N LEU A 41 -3.32 -11.70 9.93
CA LEU A 41 -2.13 -11.17 9.26
C LEU A 41 -1.64 -9.87 9.95
N ARG A 42 -2.54 -8.96 10.29
CA ARG A 42 -2.19 -7.73 11.03
C ARG A 42 -1.65 -8.00 12.43
N SER A 43 -2.15 -9.00 13.13
CA SER A 43 -1.61 -9.38 14.44
C SER A 43 -0.18 -9.90 14.33
N LEU A 44 0.12 -10.72 13.31
CA LEU A 44 1.48 -11.19 13.04
C LEU A 44 2.44 -10.04 12.72
N THR A 45 2.01 -9.01 11.99
CA THR A 45 2.89 -7.89 11.60
C THR A 45 3.28 -6.98 12.78
N VAL A 46 2.39 -6.80 13.76
CA VAL A 46 2.71 -6.05 14.99
C VAL A 46 3.72 -6.81 15.85
N LEU A 47 3.62 -8.14 15.90
CA LEU A 47 4.46 -8.98 16.75
C LEU A 47 5.82 -9.30 16.14
N LYS A 48 5.89 -9.42 14.81
CA LYS A 48 7.12 -9.68 14.05
C LYS A 48 7.12 -8.81 12.79
N PRO A 49 7.66 -7.58 12.84
CA PRO A 49 7.87 -6.77 11.66
C PRO A 49 9.00 -7.39 10.81
N GLY A 50 8.69 -8.48 10.12
CA GLY A 50 9.56 -9.15 9.15
C GLY A 50 9.21 -8.70 7.73
N ILE A 51 10.23 -8.60 6.89
CA ILE A 51 10.25 -8.10 5.50
C ILE A 51 9.46 -9.02 4.55
N LEU A 52 8.21 -9.34 4.88
CA LEU A 52 7.27 -9.89 3.93
C LEU A 52 6.68 -8.70 3.19
N GLY A 53 6.79 -8.70 1.86
CA GLY A 53 6.29 -7.67 0.95
C GLY A 53 4.77 -7.55 0.95
N TYR A 54 4.20 -7.21 2.10
CA TYR A 54 2.86 -6.68 2.19
C TYR A 54 2.90 -5.27 1.59
N ALA A 55 1.83 -4.91 0.87
CA ALA A 55 1.62 -3.56 0.32
C ALA A 55 1.56 -2.54 1.46
N SER A 56 2.73 -2.23 2.00
CA SER A 56 2.91 -1.10 2.88
C SER A 56 2.59 0.11 2.03
N GLU A 57 1.59 0.87 2.46
CA GLU A 57 1.31 2.16 1.86
C GLU A 57 2.52 3.06 2.19
N ILE A 58 3.47 3.14 1.26
CA ILE A 58 4.64 4.00 1.39
C ILE A 58 4.20 5.42 1.04
N THR A 59 3.59 6.10 2.00
CA THR A 59 3.28 7.52 1.87
C THR A 59 4.48 8.37 2.26
N SER A 60 4.63 9.55 1.65
CA SER A 60 5.66 10.53 2.03
C SER A 60 5.58 10.88 3.52
N GLN A 61 4.38 10.97 4.07
CA GLN A 61 4.14 11.20 5.50
C GLN A 61 4.68 10.05 6.37
N LYS A 62 4.47 8.79 5.98
CA LYS A 62 5.01 7.63 6.71
C LYS A 62 6.53 7.59 6.64
N VAL A 63 7.12 7.91 5.51
CA VAL A 63 8.59 8.02 5.37
C VAL A 63 9.14 9.11 6.30
N PHE A 64 8.50 10.27 6.36
CA PHE A 64 8.89 11.36 7.27
C PHE A 64 8.77 10.95 8.74
N GLU A 65 7.65 10.32 9.13
CA GLU A 65 7.42 9.81 10.49
C GLU A 65 8.49 8.78 10.89
N PHE A 66 8.74 7.77 10.05
CA PHE A 66 9.75 6.75 10.32
C PHE A 66 11.17 7.31 10.33
N THR A 67 11.47 8.28 9.48
CA THR A 67 12.77 8.98 9.51
C THR A 67 12.97 9.67 10.86
N ASN A 68 11.97 10.38 11.38
CA ASN A 68 12.05 11.00 12.70
C ASN A 68 12.10 9.99 13.84
N GLN A 69 11.39 8.86 13.73
CA GLN A 69 11.51 7.77 14.70
C GLN A 69 12.93 7.23 14.77
N GLU A 70 13.59 7.02 13.62
CA GLU A 70 15.00 6.61 13.59
C GLU A 70 15.91 7.71 14.17
N ARG A 71 15.71 8.98 13.83
CA ARG A 71 16.50 10.09 14.39
C ARG A 71 16.46 10.13 15.91
N LEU A 72 15.28 9.94 16.51
CA LEU A 72 15.12 9.90 17.96
C LEU A 72 15.85 8.73 18.62
N LYS A 73 15.99 7.58 17.94
CA LYS A 73 16.78 6.45 18.45
C LYS A 73 18.28 6.76 18.55
N TYR A 74 18.75 7.73 17.78
CA TYR A 74 20.14 8.22 17.78
C TYR A 74 20.28 9.58 18.47
N ASP A 75 19.32 9.99 19.30
CA ASP A 75 19.32 11.27 20.03
C ASP A 75 19.45 12.51 19.12
N LEU A 76 19.01 12.40 17.86
CA LEU A 76 19.01 13.51 16.91
C LEU A 76 17.70 14.30 16.99
N PRO A 77 17.74 15.64 16.88
CA PRO A 77 16.52 16.46 16.83
C PRO A 77 15.61 16.05 15.67
N PRO A 78 14.28 16.01 15.85
CA PRO A 78 13.37 15.70 14.76
C PRO A 78 13.42 16.79 13.67
N LEU A 79 13.24 16.38 12.42
CA LEU A 79 13.07 17.28 11.29
C LEU A 79 11.63 17.82 11.27
N SER A 80 11.46 19.05 10.79
CA SER A 80 10.16 19.64 10.51
C SER A 80 9.75 19.35 9.06
N PHE A 81 8.48 19.01 8.85
CA PHE A 81 7.96 18.82 7.51
C PHE A 81 7.90 20.16 6.75
N ASN A 82 8.38 20.18 5.51
CA ASN A 82 8.35 21.36 4.65
C ASN A 82 7.58 21.03 3.36
N SER A 83 6.45 21.69 3.14
CA SER A 83 5.58 21.44 1.99
C SER A 83 6.21 21.85 0.66
N THR A 84 7.08 22.86 0.64
CA THR A 84 7.82 23.27 -0.56
C THR A 84 8.82 22.19 -0.98
N LEU A 85 9.59 21.64 -0.04
CA LEU A 85 10.48 20.51 -0.31
C LEU A 85 9.71 19.25 -0.72
N ALA A 86 8.53 19.02 -0.15
CA ALA A 86 7.68 17.89 -0.55
C ALA A 86 7.19 18.03 -2.00
N ARG A 87 6.77 19.24 -2.43
CA ARG A 87 6.43 19.51 -3.84
C ARG A 87 7.63 19.30 -4.76
N SER A 88 8.81 19.75 -4.34
CA SER A 88 10.04 19.59 -5.10
C SER A 88 10.42 18.12 -5.31
N ALA A 89 10.29 17.30 -4.26
CA ALA A 89 10.50 15.85 -4.36
C ALA A 89 9.50 15.18 -5.31
N THR A 90 8.23 15.60 -5.28
CA THR A 90 7.20 15.11 -6.21
C THR A 90 7.53 15.49 -7.66
N ALA A 91 7.97 16.72 -7.93
CA ALA A 91 8.38 17.17 -9.26
C ALA A 91 9.56 16.35 -9.79
N LYS A 92 10.56 16.06 -8.94
CA LYS A 92 11.68 15.18 -9.29
C LYS A 92 11.21 13.75 -9.59
N ALA A 93 10.29 13.21 -8.81
CA ALA A 93 9.73 11.88 -9.06
C ALA A 93 9.00 11.82 -10.40
N GLN A 94 8.21 12.85 -10.71
CA GLN A 94 7.52 12.98 -11.99
C GLN A 94 8.50 13.00 -13.16
N ASP A 95 9.58 13.79 -13.07
CA ASP A 95 10.63 13.83 -14.09
C ASP A 95 11.29 12.46 -14.30
N MET A 96 11.52 11.69 -13.22
CA MET A 96 12.04 10.30 -13.30
C MET A 96 11.11 9.37 -14.07
N PHE A 97 9.80 9.47 -13.84
CA PHE A 97 8.81 8.67 -14.56
C PHE A 97 8.70 9.07 -16.03
N GLU A 98 8.66 10.37 -16.33
CA GLU A 98 8.51 10.88 -17.69
C GLU A 98 9.72 10.55 -18.57
N ASN A 99 10.93 10.64 -18.00
CA ASN A 99 12.18 10.41 -18.73
C ASN A 99 12.76 9.00 -18.52
N ASN A 100 12.00 8.09 -17.89
CA ASN A 100 12.35 6.68 -17.68
C ASN A 100 13.76 6.48 -17.08
N TYR A 101 14.08 7.16 -15.98
CA TYR A 101 15.39 7.04 -15.35
C TYR A 101 15.30 6.97 -13.82
N TRP A 102 16.39 6.48 -13.21
CA TRP A 102 16.53 6.40 -11.76
C TRP A 102 17.92 6.92 -11.35
N ALA A 103 18.04 8.25 -11.22
CA ALA A 103 19.29 8.91 -10.86
C ALA A 103 19.08 10.29 -10.23
N HIS A 104 20.11 10.80 -9.56
CA HIS A 104 20.08 12.17 -9.02
C HIS A 104 19.99 13.24 -10.11
N THR A 105 20.70 13.06 -11.23
CA THR A 105 20.67 13.97 -12.37
C THR A 105 19.79 13.40 -13.48
N SER A 106 18.93 14.25 -14.05
CA SER A 106 18.08 13.89 -15.19
C SER A 106 18.92 13.69 -16.46
N PRO A 107 18.50 12.83 -17.41
CA PRO A 107 19.12 12.74 -18.74
C PRO A 107 19.18 14.08 -19.49
N THR A 108 18.31 15.04 -19.14
CA THR A 108 18.29 16.40 -19.66
C THR A 108 19.31 17.34 -19.01
N GLY A 109 20.04 16.87 -17.98
CA GLY A 109 21.03 17.64 -17.23
C GLY A 109 20.50 18.33 -15.97
N THR A 110 19.19 18.28 -15.70
CA THR A 110 18.58 18.87 -14.50
C THR A 110 19.06 18.15 -13.23
N ASN A 111 19.58 18.90 -12.26
CA ASN A 111 20.05 18.37 -10.99
C ASN A 111 18.96 18.45 -9.90
N PRO A 112 19.12 17.80 -8.72
CA PRO A 112 18.13 17.87 -7.65
C PRO A 112 17.84 19.30 -7.15
N TRP A 113 18.86 20.17 -7.15
CA TRP A 113 18.74 21.55 -6.67
C TRP A 113 17.92 22.44 -7.60
N ASP A 114 17.83 22.10 -8.89
CA ASP A 114 17.00 22.82 -9.84
C ASP A 114 15.52 22.69 -9.48
N PHE A 115 15.08 21.50 -9.03
CA PHE A 115 13.73 21.29 -8.52
C PHE A 115 13.47 22.08 -7.23
N PHE A 116 14.50 22.32 -6.39
CA PHE A 116 14.34 23.09 -5.15
C PHE A 116 14.09 24.56 -5.49
N LYS A 117 14.93 25.11 -6.37
CA LYS A 117 14.82 26.48 -6.88
C LYS A 117 13.49 26.73 -7.59
N GLN A 118 13.00 25.76 -8.38
CA GLN A 118 11.71 25.86 -9.09
C GLN A 118 10.52 26.03 -8.13
N GLU A 119 10.55 25.37 -6.97
CA GLU A 119 9.51 25.49 -5.94
C GLU A 119 9.72 26.71 -5.01
N GLY A 120 10.83 27.44 -5.17
CA GLY A 120 11.16 28.63 -4.38
C GLY A 120 11.71 28.31 -2.98
N TYR A 121 12.42 27.18 -2.83
CA TYR A 121 13.19 26.85 -1.63
C TYR A 121 14.64 27.31 -1.78
#